data_AF-A0A1G3URB3-F1
#
_entry.id   AF-A0A1G3URB3-F1
#
_cell.length_a   1.000
_cell.length_b   1.000
_cell.length_c   1.000
_cell.angle_alpha   90.00
_cell.angle_beta   90.00
_cell.angle_gamma   90.00
#
_symmetry.space_group_name_H-M   'P 1'
#
loop_
_entity.id
_entity.type
_entity.pdbx_description
1 polymer ?
#
loop_
_entity_poly.entity_id
_entity_poly.type
_entity_poly.pdbx_seq_one_letter_code
_entity_poly.pdbx_strand_id
1 'polypeptide(L)' 'MRLEKRYSSERLEAACGRALVLKAYSYKSVESILKTSLDKQVLPESPSPEKPIVHYNIRGREYYQQKEADHA' A
#
# COMPACT_ATOMS: atom_id res chain seq x y z
N MET A 1 -16.57 -15.32 8.57
CA MET A 1 -15.72 -16.06 7.61
C MET A 1 -15.28 -17.39 8.20
N ARG A 2 -15.16 -18.50 7.44
CA ARG A 2 -14.70 -19.79 8.02
C ARG A 2 -13.22 -19.78 8.47
N LEU A 3 -12.41 -18.85 7.96
CA LEU A 3 -11.00 -18.72 8.32
C LEU A 3 -10.81 -18.29 9.77
N GLU A 4 -11.68 -17.44 10.34
CA GLU A 4 -11.59 -16.97 11.74
C GLU A 4 -11.78 -18.10 12.78
N LYS A 5 -12.41 -19.21 12.36
CA LYS A 5 -12.58 -20.41 13.20
C LYS A 5 -11.35 -21.31 13.18
N ARG A 6 -10.52 -21.19 12.12
CA ARG A 6 -9.32 -22.02 11.92
C ARG A 6 -8.03 -21.27 12.27
N TYR A 7 -8.04 -19.96 12.10
CA TYR A 7 -6.98 -19.02 12.38
C TYR A 7 -7.54 -17.93 13.29
N SER A 8 -6.79 -17.49 14.31
CA SER A 8 -7.27 -16.44 15.22
C SER A 8 -7.63 -15.16 14.46
N SER A 9 -8.57 -14.39 15.01
CA SER A 9 -9.01 -13.10 14.46
C SER A 9 -7.83 -12.15 14.22
N GLU A 10 -6.90 -12.10 15.16
CA GLU A 10 -5.67 -11.28 15.07
C GLU A 10 -4.83 -11.63 13.83
N ARG A 11 -4.66 -12.92 13.53
CA ARG A 11 -3.92 -13.35 12.34
C ARG A 11 -4.66 -13.06 11.05
N LEU A 12 -5.99 -13.17 11.08
CA LEU A 12 -6.83 -12.87 9.93
C LEU A 12 -6.74 -11.38 9.56
N GLU A 13 -6.78 -10.48 10.54
CA GLU A 13 -6.62 -9.05 10.32
C GLU A 13 -5.23 -8.71 9.78
N ALA A 14 -4.16 -9.29 10.35
CA ALA A 14 -2.80 -9.11 9.85
C ALA A 14 -2.65 -9.61 8.39
N ALA A 15 -3.24 -10.77 8.07
CA ALA A 15 -3.25 -11.29 6.71
C ALA A 15 -4.05 -10.40 5.74
N CYS A 16 -5.19 -9.85 6.18
CA CYS A 16 -5.98 -8.89 5.40
C CYS A 16 -5.18 -7.60 5.16
N GLY A 17 -4.52 -7.04 6.17
CA GLY A 17 -3.64 -5.88 6.02
C GLY A 17 -2.55 -6.12 4.98
N ARG A 18 -1.91 -7.30 5.00
CA ARG A 18 -0.92 -7.69 3.99
C ARG A 18 -1.53 -7.85 2.59
N ALA A 19 -2.71 -8.45 2.50
CA ALA A 19 -3.44 -8.60 1.25
C ALA A 19 -3.79 -7.23 0.63
N LEU A 20 -4.11 -6.22 1.44
CA LEU A 20 -4.34 -4.85 0.97
C LEU A 20 -3.07 -4.25 0.32
N VAL A 21 -1.92 -4.38 0.99
CA VAL A 21 -0.64 -3.87 0.48
C VAL A 21 -0.25 -4.57 -0.83
N LEU A 22 -0.47 -5.88 -0.92
CA LEU A 22 -0.22 -6.68 -2.13
C LEU A 22 -1.31 -6.52 -3.21
N LYS A 23 -2.37 -5.74 -2.96
CA LYS A 23 -3.57 -5.61 -3.81
C LYS A 23 -4.23 -6.96 -4.15
N ALA A 24 -4.12 -7.92 -3.24
CA ALA A 24 -4.51 -9.31 -3.41
C ALA A 24 -5.80 -9.62 -2.65
N TYR A 25 -6.93 -9.03 -3.06
CA TYR A 25 -8.22 -9.04 -2.34
C TYR A 25 -9.03 -10.34 -2.48
N SER A 26 -8.36 -11.48 -2.66
CA SER A 26 -9.04 -12.77 -2.86
C SER A 26 -8.97 -13.64 -1.60
N TYR A 27 -10.00 -14.45 -1.37
CA TYR A 27 -10.00 -15.42 -0.28
C TYR A 27 -8.79 -16.37 -0.36
N LYS A 28 -8.44 -16.83 -1.56
CA LYS A 28 -7.25 -17.67 -1.79
C LYS A 28 -5.95 -16.97 -1.42
N SER A 29 -5.84 -15.65 -1.66
CA SER A 29 -4.67 -14.87 -1.26
C SER A 29 -4.55 -14.80 0.26
N VAL A 30 -5.64 -14.46 0.96
CA VAL A 30 -5.67 -14.41 2.42
C VAL A 30 -5.38 -15.79 3.03
N GLU A 31 -5.98 -16.84 2.47
CA GLU A 31 -5.71 -18.22 2.89
C GLU A 31 -4.25 -18.63 2.67
N SER A 32 -3.66 -18.27 1.52
CA SER A 32 -2.24 -18.53 1.23
C SER A 32 -1.31 -17.79 2.19
N ILE A 33 -1.61 -16.52 2.50
CA ILE A 33 -0.86 -15.70 3.46
C ILE A 33 -0.91 -16.33 4.86
N LEU A 34 -2.09 -16.78 5.31
CA LEU A 34 -2.28 -17.46 6.59
C LEU A 34 -1.58 -18.82 6.64
N LYS A 35 -1.60 -19.57 5.53
CA LYS A 35 -0.96 -20.89 5.40
C LYS A 35 0.57 -20.79 5.47
N THR A 36 1.13 -19.74 4.89
CA THR A 36 2.58 -19.48 4.87
C THR A 36 3.07 -18.70 6.09
N SER A 37 2.19 -18.31 7.00
CA SER A 37 2.50 -17.44 8.15
C SER A 37 3.14 -16.11 7.75
N LEU A 38 2.84 -15.64 6.53
CA LEU A 38 3.26 -14.34 6.00
C LEU A 38 2.63 -13.19 6.80
N ASP A 39 1.57 -13.44 7.59
CA ASP A 39 1.01 -12.51 8.56
C ASP A 39 1.99 -12.10 9.68
N LYS A 40 2.97 -12.96 10.01
CA LYS A 40 3.96 -12.69 11.07
C LYS A 40 5.24 -12.03 10.56
N GLN A 41 5.46 -12.02 9.25
CA GLN A 41 6.61 -11.36 8.68
C GLN A 41 6.38 -9.86 8.66
N VAL A 42 7.41 -9.12 9.08
CA VAL A 42 7.47 -7.65 8.96
C VAL A 42 7.06 -7.28 7.54
N LEU A 43 5.98 -6.49 7.40
CA LEU A 43 5.57 -5.98 6.11
C LEU A 43 6.73 -5.15 5.55
N PRO A 44 7.04 -5.24 4.24
CA PRO A 44 7.89 -4.24 3.62
C PRO A 44 7.21 -2.88 3.89
N GLU A 45 7.92 -2.02 4.61
CA GLU A 45 7.51 -0.67 4.92
C GLU A 45 6.98 -0.03 3.63
N SER A 46 5.81 0.62 3.70
CA SER A 46 5.33 1.41 2.57
C SER A 46 6.48 2.28 2.09
N PRO A 47 6.75 2.34 0.78
CA PRO A 47 7.93 3.04 0.27
C PRO A 47 7.96 4.40 0.94
N SER A 48 9.01 4.60 1.76
CA SER A 48 9.28 5.86 2.43
C SER A 48 9.08 6.97 1.41
N PRO A 49 8.38 8.08 1.76
CA PRO A 49 8.04 9.11 0.79
C PRO A 49 9.29 9.44 -0.01
N GLU A 50 9.24 9.09 -1.30
CA GLU A 50 10.40 9.17 -2.17
C GLU A 50 10.86 10.63 -2.14
N LYS A 51 12.15 10.83 -1.88
CA LYS A 51 12.70 12.19 -1.86
C LYS A 51 12.37 12.84 -3.20
N PRO A 52 11.82 14.06 -3.21
CA PRO A 52 11.47 14.73 -4.45
C PRO A 52 12.71 14.81 -5.34
N ILE A 53 12.58 14.30 -6.57
CA ILE A 53 13.66 14.33 -7.56
C ILE A 53 13.82 15.79 -8.00
N VAL A 54 14.93 16.41 -7.60
CA VAL A 54 15.28 17.76 -8.05
C VAL A 54 16.05 17.63 -9.37
N HIS A 55 15.43 18.02 -10.47
CA HIS A 55 16.04 18.02 -11.80
C HIS A 55 15.81 19.34 -12.51
N TYR A 56 16.79 19.79 -13.30
CA TYR A 56 16.75 21.09 -14.00
C TYR A 56 15.52 21.26 -14.92
N ASN A 57 15.00 20.15 -15.48
CA ASN A 57 13.82 20.17 -16.34
C ASN A 57 12.49 19.91 -15.62
N ILE A 58 12.50 19.60 -14.32
CA ILE A 58 11.27 19.44 -13.56
C ILE A 58 10.84 20.81 -13.06
N ARG A 59 9.68 21.28 -13.51
CA ARG A 59 9.09 22.56 -13.08
C ARG A 59 8.16 22.30 -11.89
N GLY A 60 8.36 23.08 -10.82
CA GLY A 60 7.55 22.96 -9.61
C GLY A 60 6.11 23.46 -9.80
N ARG A 61 5.26 23.22 -8.80
CA ARG A 61 3.85 23.65 -8.77
C ARG A 61 3.66 25.12 -9.14
N GLU A 62 4.57 25.98 -8.67
CA GLU A 62 4.54 27.42 -8.89
C GLU A 62 4.55 27.79 -10.38
N TYR A 63 5.26 27.03 -11.23
CA TYR A 63 5.31 27.27 -12.68
C TYR A 63 3.94 27.15 -13.35
N TYR A 64 3.08 26.26 -12.86
CA TYR A 64 1.75 26.04 -13.43
C TYR A 64 0.71 26.98 -12.84
N GLN A 65 0.80 27.31 -11.54
CA GLN A 65 -0.12 28.25 -10.88
C GLN A 65 -0.03 29.66 -11.48
N GLN A 66 1.17 30.09 -11.87
CA GLN A 66 1.36 31.40 -12.48
C GLN A 66 0.81 31.47 -13.91
N LYS A 67 0.70 30.33 -14.59
CA LYS A 67 0.17 30.22 -15.95
C LYS A 67 -1.37 30.25 -15.99
N GLU A 68 -2.03 29.82 -14.91
CA GLU A 68 -3.49 29.93 -14.78
C GLU A 68 -3.93 31.39 -14.54
N ALA A 69 -3.11 32.20 -13.87
CA ALA A 69 -3.41 33.61 -13.61
C ALA A 69 -3.26 34.52 -14.86
N ASP A 70 -2.44 34.12 -15.84
CA ASP A 70 -2.22 34.87 -17.09
C ASP A 70 -3.32 34.60 -18.14
N HIS A 71 -4.17 33.58 -17.91
CA HIS A 71 -5.26 33.17 -18.80
C HIS A 71 -6.67 33.40 -18.21
N ALA A 72 -6.78 34.10 -17.07
CA ALA A 72 -8.04 34.51 -16.44
C ALA A 72 -8.29 36.01 -16.64
#